data_AF-A0A7Y9KS35-F1
#
_entry.id   AF-A0A7Y9KS35-F1
#
_cell.length_a   1.000
_cell.length_b   1.000
_cell.length_c   1.000
_cell.angle_alpha   90.00
_cell.angle_beta   90.00
_cell.angle_gamma   90.00
#
_symmetry.space_group_name_H-M   'P 1'
#
loop_
_entity.id
_entity.type
_entity.pdbx_description
1 polymer ?
#
loop_
_entity_poly.entity_id
_entity_poly.type
_entity_poly.pdbx_seq_one_letter_code
_entity_poly.pdbx_strand_id
1 'polypeptide(L)'
;MITYRIAEAAEVLAVSDDTVRRWVDAGRIPSRRTDGRTTVTGPDLADLAEQLVESGELAERDRTHAGRVSARNRMSGIVTRVKRDTVMAQVEMICGPYRVVSLMSSDAADELGLEPGVRAIASVKSTNVVVEVPQ
;
A
#
# COMPACT_ATOMS: atom_id res chain seq x y z
N MET A 1 14.20 2.08 10.15
CA MET A 1 13.33 1.25 9.29
C MET A 1 11.94 1.26 9.90
N ILE A 2 10.92 1.61 9.12
CA ILE A 2 9.54 1.67 9.60
C ILE A 2 9.08 0.24 9.94
N THR A 3 8.36 0.09 11.05
CA THR A 3 7.78 -1.19 11.48
C THR A 3 6.31 -1.01 11.78
N TYR A 4 5.51 -2.02 11.43
CA TYR A 4 4.07 -2.06 11.65
C TYR A 4 3.74 -3.16 12.63
N ARG A 5 2.92 -2.85 13.63
CA ARG A 5 2.21 -3.88 14.40
C ARG A 5 1.19 -4.56 13.51
N ILE A 6 0.76 -5.75 13.88
CA ILE A 6 -0.26 -6.52 13.14
C ILE A 6 -1.49 -5.67 12.78
N ALA A 7 -2.04 -4.91 13.72
CA ALA A 7 -3.22 -4.07 13.49
C ALA A 7 -2.94 -2.96 12.45
N GLU A 8 -1.75 -2.34 12.51
CA GLU A 8 -1.37 -1.27 11.58
C GLU A 8 -1.10 -1.83 10.18
N ALA A 9 -0.51 -3.03 10.07
CA ALA A 9 -0.35 -3.74 8.81
C ALA A 9 -1.70 -4.14 8.21
N ALA A 10 -2.65 -4.59 9.05
CA ALA A 10 -4.00 -4.93 8.63
C ALA A 10 -4.75 -3.72 8.08
N GLU A 11 -4.65 -2.56 8.73
CA GLU A 11 -5.19 -1.30 8.21
C GLU A 11 -4.58 -0.91 6.86
N VAL A 12 -3.26 -1.03 6.71
CA VAL A 12 -2.55 -0.67 5.47
C VAL A 12 -2.98 -1.55 4.30
N LEU A 13 -3.13 -2.85 4.54
CA LEU A 13 -3.54 -3.83 3.52
C LEU A 13 -5.06 -3.93 3.35
N ALA A 14 -5.84 -3.19 4.15
CA ALA A 14 -7.30 -3.27 4.20
C ALA A 14 -7.83 -4.71 4.44
N VAL A 15 -7.20 -5.45 5.35
CA VAL A 15 -7.61 -6.80 5.77
C VAL A 15 -7.83 -6.87 7.28
N SER A 16 -8.30 -8.01 7.78
CA SER A 16 -8.43 -8.22 9.23
C SER A 16 -7.07 -8.53 9.90
N ASP A 17 -6.92 -8.15 11.17
CA ASP A 17 -5.78 -8.53 12.01
C ASP A 17 -5.50 -10.03 11.97
N ASP A 18 -6.54 -10.86 12.00
CA ASP A 18 -6.45 -12.32 11.95
C ASP A 18 -5.81 -12.80 10.63
N THR A 19 -6.15 -12.16 9.51
CA THR A 19 -5.52 -12.46 8.21
C THR A 19 -4.01 -12.22 8.27
N VAL A 20 -3.59 -11.08 8.80
CA VAL A 20 -2.16 -10.75 8.91
C VAL A 20 -1.44 -11.72 9.85
N ARG A 21 -2.05 -12.07 10.99
CA ARG A 21 -1.50 -13.10 11.90
C ARG A 21 -1.31 -14.43 11.18
N ARG A 22 -2.33 -14.90 10.46
CA ARG A 22 -2.26 -16.15 9.69
C ARG A 22 -1.15 -16.12 8.64
N TRP A 23 -0.91 -14.99 7.97
CA TRP A 23 0.18 -14.86 7.01
C TRP A 23 1.56 -14.87 7.68
N VAL A 24 1.69 -14.25 8.85
CA VAL A 24 2.90 -14.34 9.67
C VAL A 24 3.16 -15.78 10.11
N ASP A 25 2.14 -16.46 10.65
CA ASP A 25 2.24 -17.84 11.13
C ASP A 25 2.56 -18.81 9.98
N ALA A 26 2.04 -18.53 8.78
CA ALA A 26 2.35 -19.27 7.56
C ALA A 26 3.70 -18.89 6.92
N GLY A 27 4.43 -17.92 7.49
CA GLY A 27 5.73 -17.47 6.97
C GLY A 27 5.67 -16.68 5.66
N ARG A 28 4.50 -16.18 5.25
CA ARG A 28 4.35 -15.36 4.02
C ARG A 28 4.95 -13.97 4.16
N ILE A 29 5.05 -13.46 5.39
CA ILE A 29 5.71 -12.19 5.68
C ILE A 29 6.63 -12.36 6.90
N PRO A 30 7.91 -11.95 6.78
CA PRO A 30 8.82 -11.94 7.92
C PRO A 30 8.26 -11.09 9.07
N SER A 31 8.36 -11.61 10.29
CA SER A 31 7.97 -10.87 11.48
C SER A 31 9.05 -10.93 12.56
N ARG A 32 9.02 -9.95 13.45
CA ARG A 32 9.90 -9.86 14.62
C ARG A 32 9.07 -9.62 15.86
N ARG A 33 9.59 -10.02 17.01
CA ARG A 33 9.03 -9.69 18.32
C ARG A 33 9.78 -8.49 18.88
N THR A 34 9.07 -7.37 19.03
CA THR A 34 9.59 -6.12 19.60
C THR A 34 8.72 -5.76 20.79
N ASP A 35 9.30 -5.62 21.98
CA ASP A 35 8.58 -5.35 23.24
C ASP A 35 7.37 -6.28 23.47
N GLY A 36 7.56 -7.58 23.19
CA GLY A 36 6.52 -8.60 23.34
C GLY A 36 5.42 -8.57 22.27
N ARG A 37 5.50 -7.68 21.29
CA ARG A 37 4.52 -7.55 20.18
C ARG A 37 5.10 -8.03 18.85
N THR A 38 4.27 -8.66 18.03
CA THR A 38 4.64 -9.03 16.66
C THR A 38 4.59 -7.81 15.76
N THR A 39 5.69 -7.56 15.06
CA THR A 39 5.89 -6.45 14.14
C THR A 39 6.44 -6.95 12.81
N VAL A 40 6.02 -6.33 11.71
CA VAL A 40 6.57 -6.56 10.36
C VAL A 40 7.29 -5.29 9.90
N THR A 41 8.29 -5.42 9.03
CA THR A 41 8.95 -4.22 8.48
C THR A 41 8.13 -3.62 7.35
N GLY A 42 8.27 -2.32 7.11
CA GLY A 42 7.62 -1.65 5.98
C GLY A 42 7.94 -2.29 4.63
N PRO A 43 9.22 -2.53 4.28
CA PRO A 43 9.58 -3.19 3.02
C PRO A 43 8.98 -4.60 2.88
N ASP A 44 9.03 -5.43 3.93
CA ASP A 44 8.40 -6.76 3.89
C ASP A 44 6.87 -6.66 3.65
N LEU A 45 6.24 -5.65 4.24
CA LEU A 45 4.81 -5.38 4.07
C LEU A 45 4.49 -4.88 2.65
N ALA A 46 5.37 -4.08 2.06
CA ALA A 46 5.25 -3.58 0.70
C ALA A 46 5.40 -4.72 -0.32
N ASP A 47 6.39 -5.60 -0.15
CA ASP A 47 6.60 -6.76 -1.00
C ASP A 47 5.39 -7.70 -0.96
N LEU A 48 4.84 -7.97 0.23
CA LEU A 48 3.62 -8.75 0.36
C LEU A 48 2.43 -8.07 -0.34
N ALA A 49 2.28 -6.75 -0.21
CA ALA A 49 1.21 -6.01 -0.85
C ALA A 49 1.25 -6.15 -2.38
N GLU A 50 2.43 -6.07 -2.99
CA GLU A 50 2.60 -6.29 -4.44
C GLU A 50 2.20 -7.71 -4.84
N GLN A 51 2.69 -8.73 -4.13
CA GLN A 51 2.37 -10.13 -4.41
C GLN A 51 0.86 -10.41 -4.34
N LEU A 52 0.16 -9.83 -3.37
CA LEU A 52 -1.27 -10.01 -3.19
C LEU A 52 -2.12 -9.33 -4.26
N VAL A 53 -1.66 -8.20 -4.81
CA VAL A 53 -2.31 -7.56 -5.97
C VAL A 53 -2.05 -8.36 -7.23
N GLU A 54 -0.81 -8.82 -7.43
CA GLU A 54 -0.43 -9.62 -8.61
C GLU A 54 -1.14 -10.98 -8.65
N SER A 55 -1.39 -11.61 -7.50
CA SER A 55 -2.18 -12.85 -7.42
C SER A 55 -3.69 -12.62 -7.48
N GLY A 56 -4.15 -11.38 -7.36
CA GLY A 56 -5.58 -11.02 -7.33
C GLY A 56 -6.29 -11.26 -6.00
N GLU A 57 -5.60 -11.77 -4.96
CA GLU A 57 -6.16 -12.12 -3.65
C GLU A 57 -6.86 -10.93 -2.97
N LEU A 58 -6.37 -9.69 -3.15
CA LEU A 58 -6.99 -8.48 -2.59
C LEU A 58 -8.27 -8.09 -3.33
N ALA A 59 -8.33 -8.28 -4.66
CA ALA A 59 -9.51 -7.95 -5.46
C ALA A 59 -10.68 -8.93 -5.20
N GLU A 60 -10.39 -10.19 -4.91
CA GLU A 60 -11.39 -11.16 -4.47
C GLU A 60 -12.03 -10.77 -3.13
N ARG A 61 -11.22 -10.24 -2.21
CA ARG A 61 -11.67 -9.80 -0.88
C ARG A 61 -12.49 -8.51 -0.93
N ASP A 62 -12.09 -7.54 -1.75
CA ASP A 62 -12.82 -6.26 -1.90
C ASP A 62 -14.24 -6.47 -2.45
N ARG A 63 -14.44 -7.42 -3.39
CA ARG A 63 -15.78 -7.78 -3.92
C ARG A 63 -16.77 -8.24 -2.85
N THR A 64 -16.29 -8.74 -1.71
CA THR A 64 -17.13 -9.16 -0.58
C THR A 64 -17.44 -8.03 0.41
N HIS A 65 -16.79 -6.88 0.28
CA HIS A 65 -16.86 -5.76 1.21
C HIS A 65 -17.34 -4.48 0.50
N ALA A 66 -18.60 -4.48 0.01
CA ALA A 66 -19.23 -3.32 -0.62
C ALA A 66 -19.56 -2.20 0.40
N GLY A 67 -18.54 -1.53 0.94
CA GLY A 67 -18.65 -0.41 1.87
C GLY A 67 -18.58 0.95 1.16
N ARG A 68 -19.51 1.84 1.50
CA ARG A 68 -19.73 3.19 0.91
C ARG A 68 -18.44 4.02 0.75
N VAL A 69 -17.99 4.18 -0.49
CA VAL A 69 -16.84 5.04 -0.84
C VAL A 69 -17.31 6.50 -1.04
N SER A 70 -17.16 7.36 -0.03
CA SER A 70 -17.39 8.81 -0.17
C SER A 70 -16.16 9.69 0.09
N ALA A 71 -14.94 9.13 0.10
CA ALA A 71 -13.67 9.86 0.12
C ALA A 71 -12.96 9.84 -1.27
N ARG A 72 -13.77 9.92 -2.34
CA ARG A 72 -13.62 9.28 -3.67
C ARG A 72 -12.36 9.50 -4.51
N ASN A 73 -11.38 10.26 -4.06
CA ASN A 73 -10.10 10.34 -4.75
C ASN A 73 -8.89 10.27 -3.80
N ARG A 74 -9.09 9.91 -2.52
CA ARG A 74 -8.01 9.70 -1.56
C ARG A 74 -7.93 8.22 -1.21
N MET A 75 -6.81 7.60 -1.58
CA MET A 75 -6.57 6.17 -1.46
C MET A 75 -5.38 5.98 -0.52
N SER A 76 -5.63 5.46 0.68
CA SER A 76 -4.54 5.07 1.60
C SER A 76 -3.85 3.82 1.08
N GLY A 77 -2.53 3.77 1.22
CA GLY A 77 -1.74 2.63 0.78
C GLY A 77 -0.33 2.63 1.34
N ILE A 78 0.48 1.74 0.79
CA ILE A 78 1.90 1.63 1.08
C ILE A 78 2.71 1.87 -0.19
N VAL A 79 3.79 2.64 -0.07
CA VAL A 79 4.76 2.82 -1.15
C VAL A 79 5.50 1.51 -1.34
N THR A 80 5.59 1.04 -2.58
CA THR A 80 6.29 -0.21 -2.90
C THR A 80 7.54 0.04 -3.73
N ARG A 81 7.55 1.12 -4.52
CA ARG A 81 8.72 1.51 -5.30
C ARG A 81 8.82 3.01 -5.43
N VAL A 82 10.05 3.53 -5.38
CA VAL A 82 10.35 4.92 -5.74
C VAL A 82 11.55 4.96 -6.66
N LYS A 83 11.33 5.40 -7.90
CA LYS A 83 12.39 5.63 -8.89
C LYS A 83 12.58 7.14 -9.06
N ARG A 84 13.78 7.62 -8.80
CA ARG A 84 14.14 9.04 -8.88
C ARG A 84 15.09 9.28 -10.03
N ASP A 85 14.93 10.42 -10.68
CA ASP A 85 15.96 11.06 -11.49
C ASP A 85 16.28 12.46 -10.92
N THR A 86 16.98 13.29 -11.68
CA THR A 86 17.40 14.63 -11.24
C THR A 86 16.23 15.58 -10.96
N VAL A 87 15.08 15.40 -11.62
CA VAL A 87 13.96 16.36 -11.57
C VAL A 87 12.68 15.69 -11.12
N MET A 88 12.44 14.44 -11.54
CA MET A 88 11.21 13.71 -11.38
C MET A 88 11.42 12.41 -10.60
N ALA A 89 10.41 12.07 -9.80
CA ALA A 89 10.24 10.81 -9.14
C ALA A 89 8.97 10.12 -9.62
N GLN A 90 9.09 8.83 -9.91
CA GLN A 90 7.99 7.90 -10.04
C GLN A 90 7.81 7.16 -8.71
N VAL A 91 6.65 7.31 -8.11
CA VAL A 91 6.26 6.66 -6.85
C VAL A 91 5.15 5.67 -7.16
N GLU A 92 5.35 4.42 -6.78
CA GLU A 92 4.36 3.37 -6.91
C GLU A 92 3.84 2.97 -5.53
N MET A 93 2.53 2.80 -5.46
CA MET A 93 1.83 2.46 -4.23
C MET A 93 0.82 1.36 -4.48
N ILE A 94 0.62 0.53 -3.46
CA ILE A 94 -0.53 -0.38 -3.38
C ILE A 94 -1.55 0.23 -2.42
N CYS A 95 -2.74 0.52 -2.94
CA CYS A 95 -3.85 1.11 -2.21
C CYS A 95 -5.05 0.15 -2.26
N GLY A 96 -5.14 -0.76 -1.29
CA GLY A 96 -6.09 -1.88 -1.36
C GLY A 96 -5.77 -2.78 -2.56
N PRO A 97 -6.76 -3.12 -3.42
CA PRO A 97 -6.51 -3.97 -4.59
C PRO A 97 -5.88 -3.22 -5.78
N TYR A 98 -5.66 -1.91 -5.67
CA TYR A 98 -5.22 -1.08 -6.79
C TYR A 98 -3.74 -0.73 -6.69
N ARG A 99 -3.02 -0.85 -7.81
CA ARG A 99 -1.70 -0.24 -7.99
C ARG A 99 -1.86 1.18 -8.51
N VAL A 100 -1.28 2.16 -7.80
CA VAL A 100 -1.32 3.58 -8.15
C VAL A 100 0.09 4.06 -8.43
N VAL A 101 0.27 4.77 -9.55
CA VAL A 101 1.56 5.36 -9.92
C VAL A 101 1.40 6.89 -9.95
N SER A 102 2.28 7.58 -9.23
CA SER A 102 2.37 9.04 -9.21
C SER A 102 3.70 9.50 -9.80
N LEU A 103 3.65 10.57 -10.58
CA LEU A 103 4.82 11.32 -11.01
C LEU A 103 4.83 12.65 -10.26
N MET A 104 5.93 12.95 -9.59
CA MET A 104 6.14 14.19 -8.84
C MET A 104 7.60 14.63 -8.95
N SER A 105 7.98 15.78 -8.41
CA SER A 105 9.39 16.16 -8.40
C SER A 105 10.21 15.29 -7.44
N SER A 106 11.49 15.09 -7.75
CA SER A 106 12.40 14.36 -6.86
C SER A 106 12.49 15.02 -5.48
N ASP A 107 12.58 16.35 -5.43
CA ASP A 107 12.59 17.11 -4.18
C ASP A 107 11.35 16.85 -3.33
N ALA A 108 10.16 16.80 -3.94
CA ALA A 108 8.92 16.53 -3.19
C ALA A 108 8.87 15.10 -2.66
N ALA A 109 9.41 14.12 -3.41
CA ALA A 109 9.51 12.75 -2.91
C ALA A 109 10.48 12.62 -1.73
N ASP A 110 11.56 13.41 -1.73
CA ASP A 110 12.56 13.44 -0.66
C ASP A 110 12.06 14.18 0.58
N GLU A 111 11.42 15.33 0.41
CA GLU A 111 10.77 16.08 1.50
C GLU A 111 9.71 15.25 2.23
N LEU A 112 8.96 14.42 1.49
CA LEU A 112 7.96 13.51 2.04
C LEU A 112 8.57 12.21 2.59
N GLY A 113 9.87 11.97 2.39
CA GLY A 113 10.55 10.75 2.83
C GLY A 113 9.98 9.48 2.20
N LEU A 114 9.58 9.53 0.91
CA LEU A 114 8.92 8.40 0.25
C LEU A 114 9.92 7.28 -0.06
N GLU A 115 9.70 6.12 0.54
CA GLU A 115 10.53 4.93 0.33
C GLU A 115 9.63 3.68 0.41
N PRO A 116 10.04 2.54 -0.18
CA PRO A 116 9.34 1.28 -0.01
C PRO A 116 9.04 0.99 1.46
N GLY A 117 7.78 0.71 1.77
CA GLY A 117 7.30 0.47 3.12
C GLY A 117 6.70 1.69 3.83
N VAL A 118 6.73 2.88 3.25
CA VAL A 118 6.10 4.08 3.82
C VAL A 118 4.59 4.05 3.58
N ARG A 119 3.78 4.27 4.62
CA ARG A 119 2.33 4.48 4.50
C ARG A 119 2.08 5.89 3.96
N ALA A 120 1.32 6.00 2.88
CA ALA A 120 0.97 7.28 2.26
C ALA A 120 -0.48 7.30 1.77
N ILE A 121 -0.97 8.48 1.38
CA ILE A 121 -2.30 8.67 0.79
C ILE A 121 -2.11 9.21 -0.62
N ALA A 122 -2.49 8.42 -1.63
CA ALA A 122 -2.59 8.88 -2.99
C ALA A 122 -3.87 9.71 -3.15
N SER A 123 -3.74 10.98 -3.53
CA SER A 123 -4.88 11.87 -3.76
C SER A 123 -4.96 12.27 -5.22
N VAL A 124 -6.07 11.97 -5.88
CA VAL A 124 -6.36 12.38 -7.25
C VAL A 124 -7.24 13.64 -7.22
N LYS A 125 -6.94 14.63 -8.05
CA LYS A 125 -7.81 15.80 -8.19
C LYS A 125 -9.02 15.39 -9.02
N SER A 126 -10.24 15.69 -8.56
CA SER A 126 -11.47 15.29 -9.26
C SER A 126 -11.58 15.78 -10.71
N THR A 127 -10.82 16.82 -11.08
CA THR A 127 -10.79 17.38 -12.44
C THR A 127 -9.83 16.65 -13.39
N ASN A 128 -9.07 15.67 -12.92
CA ASN A 128 -8.01 14.99 -13.66
C ASN A 128 -8.27 13.48 -13.73
N VAL A 129 -9.41 13.09 -14.30
CA VAL A 129 -9.81 11.69 -14.52
C VAL A 129 -10.18 11.52 -15.99
N VAL A 130 -9.61 10.52 -16.65
CA VAL A 130 -9.96 10.11 -18.02
C VAL A 130 -10.89 8.90 -17.93
N VAL A 131 -12.00 8.92 -18.67
CA VAL A 131 -12.97 7.82 -18.73
C VAL A 131 -13.08 7.35 -20.17
N GLU A 132 -12.93 6.06 -20.38
CA GLU A 132 -13.05 5.42 -21.69
C GLU A 132 -14.06 4.26 -21.61
N VAL A 133 -14.74 3.96 -22.72
CA VAL A 133 -15.59 2.78 -22.84
C VAL A 133 -14.71 1.63 -23.37
N PRO A 134 -14.73 0.44 -22.74
CA PRO A 134 -13.97 -0.70 -23.25
C PRO A 134 -14.43 -1.05 -24.67
N GLN A 135 -13.49 -1.30 -25.57
CA GLN A 135 -13.77 -1.94 -26.87
C GLN A 135 -13.70 -3.46 -26.75
#